data_AF-A0A2P4QBA2-F1
#
_entry.id   AF-A0A2P4QBA2-F1
#
_cell.length_a   1.000
_cell.length_b   1.000
_cell.length_c   1.000
_cell.angle_alpha   90.00
_cell.angle_beta   90.00
_cell.angle_gamma   90.00
#
_symmetry.space_group_name_H-M   'P 1'
#
loop_
_entity.id
_entity.type
_entity.pdbx_description
1 polymer ?
#
loop_
_entity_poly.entity_id
_entity_poly.type
_entity_poly.pdbx_seq_one_letter_code
_entity_poly.pdbx_strand_id
1 'polypeptide(L)'
;MSIHEYFDQTYTEWNIREFLNECNKEPFQQKIDTYLKSIENIVRSDKEKRSKKAQHLFDRYKKAITKPVLGYRQSFSLAVFKSFNQSDSGLIGV
;
A
#
# COMPACT_ATOMS: atom_id res chain seq x y z
N MET A 1 -9.27 10.52 -2.38
CA MET A 1 -8.79 9.19 -2.77
C MET A 1 -9.56 8.17 -1.94
N SER A 2 -10.15 7.15 -2.56
CA SER A 2 -11.05 6.20 -1.89
C SER A 2 -10.29 5.01 -1.31
N ILE A 3 -10.69 4.55 -0.12
CA ILE A 3 -10.30 3.25 0.44
C ILE A 3 -11.28 2.20 -0.11
N HIS A 4 -10.80 1.01 -0.44
CA HIS A 4 -11.66 -0.08 -0.92
C HIS A 4 -12.46 -0.70 0.24
N GLU A 5 -13.72 -1.09 0.00
CA GLU A 5 -14.65 -1.63 1.00
C GLU A 5 -14.12 -2.85 1.76
N TYR A 6 -13.27 -3.67 1.12
CA TYR A 6 -12.52 -4.76 1.77
C TYR A 6 -11.86 -4.33 3.10
N PHE A 7 -11.36 -3.10 3.18
CA PHE A 7 -10.67 -2.62 4.37
C PHE A 7 -11.63 -2.21 5.50
N ASP A 8 -12.94 -2.18 5.27
CA ASP A 8 -13.92 -1.90 6.32
C ASP A 8 -14.11 -3.10 7.27
N GLN A 9 -13.56 -4.26 6.90
CA GLN A 9 -13.40 -5.44 7.76
C GLN A 9 -12.41 -5.19 8.92
N THR A 10 -12.40 -6.09 9.89
CA THR A 10 -11.49 -6.04 11.04
C THR A 10 -10.03 -6.00 10.58
N TYR A 11 -9.26 -5.00 11.03
CA TYR A 11 -7.89 -4.79 10.56
C TYR A 11 -6.94 -5.98 10.80
N THR A 12 -7.27 -6.87 11.73
CA THR A 12 -6.50 -8.09 12.00
C THR A 12 -6.66 -9.15 10.91
N GLU A 13 -7.78 -9.12 10.18
CA GLU A 13 -8.17 -10.10 9.16
C GLU A 13 -7.61 -9.75 7.77
N TRP A 14 -7.12 -8.53 7.57
CA TRP A 14 -6.63 -8.09 6.26
C TRP A 14 -5.53 -8.99 5.70
N ASN A 15 -5.79 -9.51 4.50
CA ASN A 15 -4.97 -10.45 3.78
C ASN A 15 -5.01 -10.16 2.26
N ILE A 16 -3.84 -9.93 1.68
CA ILE A 16 -3.74 -9.65 0.23
C ILE A 16 -4.31 -10.79 -0.63
N ARG A 17 -4.23 -12.06 -0.20
CA ARG A 17 -4.76 -13.18 -1.00
C ARG A 17 -6.29 -13.14 -1.08
N GLU A 18 -6.93 -12.87 0.05
CA GLU A 18 -8.39 -12.73 0.13
C GLU A 18 -8.85 -11.52 -0.66
N PHE A 19 -8.18 -10.37 -0.49
CA PHE A 19 -8.44 -9.19 -1.32
C PHE A 19 -8.33 -9.49 -2.82
N LEU A 20 -7.29 -10.18 -3.27
CA LEU A 20 -7.09 -10.48 -4.70
C LEU A 20 -8.15 -11.44 -5.25
N ASN A 21 -8.69 -12.31 -4.40
CA ASN A 21 -9.77 -13.24 -4.75
C ASN A 21 -11.13 -12.54 -4.83
N GLU A 22 -11.39 -11.59 -3.93
CA GLU A 22 -12.64 -10.81 -3.88
C GLU A 22 -12.65 -9.63 -4.85
N CYS A 23 -11.49 -9.08 -5.19
CA CYS A 23 -11.40 -7.91 -6.06
C CYS A 23 -11.74 -8.30 -7.51
N ASN A 24 -12.86 -7.79 -7.99
CA ASN A 24 -13.36 -8.02 -9.35
C ASN A 24 -12.70 -7.14 -10.42
N LYS A 25 -11.70 -6.32 -10.06
CA LYS A 25 -11.04 -5.41 -11.01
C LYS A 25 -10.08 -6.16 -11.92
N GLU A 26 -10.22 -5.99 -13.22
CA GLU A 26 -9.25 -6.50 -14.19
C GLU A 26 -8.55 -5.34 -14.90
N PRO A 27 -7.26 -5.47 -15.26
CA PRO A 27 -6.40 -6.66 -15.12
C PRO A 27 -5.90 -6.88 -13.68
N PHE A 28 -5.31 -8.05 -13.40
CA PHE A 28 -4.66 -8.40 -12.12
C PHE A 28 -3.79 -7.29 -11.52
N GLN A 29 -3.07 -6.53 -12.37
CA GLN A 29 -2.27 -5.38 -11.96
C GLN A 29 -3.10 -4.29 -11.26
N GLN A 30 -4.31 -4.01 -11.73
CA GLN A 30 -5.20 -3.03 -11.09
C GLN A 30 -5.70 -3.47 -9.72
N LYS A 31 -5.80 -4.79 -9.46
CA LYS A 31 -6.10 -5.31 -8.13
C LYS A 31 -4.98 -4.94 -7.16
N ILE A 32 -3.72 -5.21 -7.54
CA ILE A 32 -2.54 -4.88 -6.75
C ILE A 32 -2.47 -3.37 -6.49
N ASP A 33 -2.64 -2.55 -7.52
CA ASP A 33 -2.61 -1.09 -7.38
C ASP A 33 -3.72 -0.59 -6.43
N THR A 34 -4.93 -1.15 -6.54
CA THR A 34 -6.05 -0.78 -5.67
C THR A 34 -5.78 -1.14 -4.21
N TYR A 35 -5.21 -2.32 -3.97
CA TYR A 35 -4.82 -2.77 -2.64
C TYR A 35 -3.78 -1.83 -2.02
N LEU A 36 -2.69 -1.56 -2.73
CA LEU A 36 -1.59 -0.73 -2.25
C LEU A 36 -2.03 0.72 -2.00
N LYS A 37 -2.80 1.32 -2.92
CA LYS A 37 -3.35 2.68 -2.75
C LYS A 37 -4.31 2.77 -1.57
N SER A 38 -5.11 1.73 -1.32
CA SER A 38 -6.01 1.71 -0.16
C SER A 38 -5.23 1.66 1.14
N ILE A 39 -4.19 0.82 1.24
CA ILE A 39 -3.27 0.78 2.39
C ILE A 39 -2.58 2.13 2.59
N GLU A 40 -2.05 2.73 1.53
CA GLU A 40 -1.43 4.05 1.57
C GLU A 40 -2.39 5.12 2.10
N ASN A 41 -3.63 5.12 1.59
CA ASN A 41 -4.64 6.05 2.06
C ASN A 41 -4.94 5.86 3.54
N ILE A 42 -5.06 4.62 4.03
CA ILE A 42 -5.28 4.31 5.44
C ILE A 42 -4.12 4.81 6.30
N VAL A 43 -2.87 4.58 5.88
CA VAL A 43 -1.69 5.09 6.59
C VAL A 43 -1.75 6.62 6.71
N ARG A 44 -2.16 7.31 5.65
CA ARG A 44 -2.22 8.78 5.61
C ARG A 44 -3.43 9.37 6.34
N SER A 45 -4.58 8.71 6.31
CA SER A 45 -5.83 9.24 6.86
C SER A 45 -6.03 8.93 8.33
N ASP A 46 -5.42 7.86 8.84
CA ASP A 46 -5.77 7.26 10.12
C ASP A 46 -4.59 7.36 11.12
N LYS A 47 -4.88 7.70 12.38
CA LYS A 47 -3.89 7.80 13.48
C LYS A 47 -3.95 6.62 14.45
N GLU A 48 -4.83 5.65 14.21
CA GLU A 48 -5.10 4.58 15.17
C GLU A 48 -4.42 3.23 14.83
N LYS A 49 -4.85 2.16 15.51
CA LYS A 49 -4.34 0.78 15.36
C LYS A 49 -4.35 0.30 13.91
N ARG A 50 -5.35 0.75 13.14
CA ARG A 50 -5.54 0.45 11.72
C ARG A 50 -4.37 0.98 10.87
N SER A 51 -3.91 2.20 11.14
CA SER A 51 -2.74 2.80 10.48
C SER A 51 -1.45 2.03 10.76
N LYS A 52 -1.23 1.60 12.01
CA LYS A 52 -0.04 0.79 12.37
C LYS A 52 0.00 -0.55 11.63
N LYS A 53 -1.13 -1.23 11.49
CA LYS A 53 -1.24 -2.47 10.70
C LYS A 53 -1.01 -2.20 9.21
N ALA A 54 -1.61 -1.13 8.67
CA ALA A 54 -1.42 -0.72 7.29
C ALA A 54 0.06 -0.42 6.98
N GLN A 55 0.73 0.32 7.87
CA GLN A 55 2.16 0.62 7.78
C GLN A 55 2.99 -0.67 7.79
N HIS A 56 2.70 -1.60 8.71
CA HIS A 56 3.41 -2.89 8.77
C HIS A 56 3.27 -3.71 7.47
N LEU A 57 2.05 -3.77 6.90
CA LEU A 57 1.81 -4.42 5.62
C LEU A 57 2.59 -3.72 4.49
N PHE A 58 2.54 -2.39 4.45
CA PHE A 58 3.23 -1.58 3.46
C PHE A 58 4.75 -1.79 3.50
N ASP A 59 5.37 -1.76 4.69
CA ASP A 59 6.80 -1.97 4.87
C ASP A 59 7.23 -3.37 4.45
N ARG A 60 6.39 -4.39 4.74
CA ARG A 60 6.62 -5.77 4.31
C ARG A 60 6.67 -5.89 2.78
N TYR A 61 5.73 -5.25 2.08
CA TYR A 61 5.70 -5.29 0.61
C TYR A 61 6.78 -4.42 -0.02
N LYS A 62 7.09 -3.24 0.56
CA LYS A 62 8.22 -2.40 0.15
C LYS A 62 9.52 -3.19 0.16
N LYS A 63 9.80 -3.90 1.25
CA LYS A 63 11.00 -4.72 1.41
C LYS A 63 11.07 -5.85 0.39
N ALA A 64 9.93 -6.43 0.00
CA ALA A 64 9.86 -7.46 -1.02
C ALA A 64 10.17 -6.92 -2.43
N ILE A 65 9.73 -5.70 -2.74
CA ILE A 65 9.97 -5.03 -4.02
C ILE A 65 11.41 -4.53 -4.16
N THR A 66 12.05 -4.13 -3.06
CA THR A 66 13.46 -3.68 -3.05
C THR A 66 14.47 -4.82 -3.06
N LYS A 67 14.06 -6.07 -2.82
CA LYS A 67 14.92 -7.21 -3.06
C LYS A 67 14.98 -7.44 -4.57
N PRO A 68 16.16 -7.52 -5.20
CA PRO A 68 16.28 -7.85 -6.61
C PRO A 68 15.90 -9.33 -6.78
N VAL A 69 14.59 -9.61 -6.82
CA VAL A 69 14.07 -10.90 -7.25
C VAL A 69 14.16 -10.89 -8.76
N LEU A 70 15.24 -11.49 -9.27
CA LEU A 70 15.42 -12.02 -10.62
C LEU A 70 14.54 -11.34 -11.69
N GLY A 71 15.03 -10.25 -12.27
CA GLY A 71 14.64 -9.81 -13.61
C GLY A 71 13.30 -9.08 -13.79
N TYR A 72 12.43 -8.96 -12.78
CA TYR A 72 11.19 -8.19 -12.95
C TYR A 72 11.43 -6.68 -12.78
N ARG A 73 11.86 -6.05 -13.87
CA ARG A 73 11.89 -4.59 -14.04
C ARG A 73 10.48 -4.10 -14.38
N GLN A 74 9.54 -4.17 -13.45
CA GLN A 74 8.25 -3.51 -13.61
C GLN A 74 7.93 -2.61 -12.43
N SER A 75 7.87 -1.34 -12.78
CA SER A 75 7.52 -0.18 -11.98
C SER A 75 6.06 -0.22 -11.54
N PHE A 76 5.70 -1.08 -10.59
CA PHE A 76 4.34 -1.08 -10.03
C PHE A 76 4.19 -0.15 -8.83
N SER A 77 5.28 0.17 -8.13
CA SER A 77 5.19 0.83 -6.82
C SER A 77 6.20 1.94 -6.58
N LEU A 78 7.12 2.21 -7.52
CA LEU A 78 8.16 3.22 -7.26
C LEU A 78 7.56 4.64 -7.18
N ALA A 79 6.54 4.97 -7.98
CA ALA A 79 5.87 6.27 -7.92
C ALA A 79 5.08 6.46 -6.61
N VAL A 80 4.37 5.42 -6.16
CA VAL A 80 3.66 5.39 -4.87
C VAL A 80 4.65 5.55 -3.71
N PHE A 81 5.74 4.76 -3.70
CA PHE A 81 6.75 4.87 -2.64
C PHE A 81 7.50 6.21 -2.66
N LYS A 82 7.82 6.76 -3.84
CA LYS A 82 8.46 8.09 -3.94
C LYS A 82 7.55 9.18 -3.35
N SER A 83 6.24 9.11 -3.62
CA SER A 83 5.27 10.08 -3.10
C SER A 83 5.20 10.10 -1.57
N PHE A 84 5.37 8.96 -0.90
CA PHE A 84 5.41 8.88 0.56
C PHE A 84 6.71 9.46 1.17
N ASN A 85 7.87 9.14 0.58
CA ASN A 85 9.18 9.59 1.11
C ASN A 85 9.47 11.07 0.79
N GLN A 86 8.74 11.68 -0.15
CA GLN A 86 8.90 13.08 -0.49
C GLN A 86 8.22 14.02 0.52
N SER A 87 7.33 13.50 1.38
CA SER A 87 6.60 14.27 2.40
C SER A 87 7.43 14.71 3.62
N ASP A 88 8.62 14.16 3.83
CA ASP A 88 9.44 14.41 5.05
C ASP A 88 10.64 15.36 4.83
N SER A 89 10.74 16.04 3.68
CA SER A 89 11.85 16.97 3.39
C SER A 89 11.44 18.44 3.21
N GLY A 90 10.22 18.81 3.61
CA GLY A 90 9.76 20.19 3.63
C GLY A 90 9.65 20.73 5.06
N LEU A 91 10.57 21.63 5.45
CA LEU A 91 10.61 22.48 6.65
C LEU A 91 11.57 22.06 7.77
N ILE A 92 12.87 22.30 7.53
CA ILE A 92 13.65 23.10 8.50
C ILE A 92 14.37 24.18 7.69
N GLY A 93 13.71 25.33 7.62
CA GLY A 93 14.21 26.54 6.98
C GLY A 93 13.73 27.73 7.80
N VAL A 94 14.38 27.95 8.94
CA VAL A 94 14.84 29.24 9.48
C VAL A 94 15.80 28.96 10.64
#